data_AF-A0A672MNR8-F1
#
_entry.id   AF-A0A672MNR8-F1
#
_cell.length_a   1.000
_cell.length_b   1.000
_cell.length_c   1.000
_cell.angle_alpha   90.00
_cell.angle_beta   90.00
_cell.angle_gamma   90.00
#
_symmetry.space_group_name_H-M   'P 1'
#
loop_
_entity.id
_entity.type
_entity.pdbx_description
1 polymer ?
#
loop_
_entity_poly.entity_id
_entity_poly.type
_entity_poly.pdbx_seq_one_letter_code
_entity_poly.pdbx_strand_id
1 'polypeptide(L)'
;LFCLHFDATLVGKAHELAQKYVSATEFTLEEVISTLESIRADTSRKDEGNKQFKETAVASLELHLPRTAEIKKRKVLLKTKLDITTQELKKLIGEEYGFKHFNLILMGQTLSPGKRLDEQNVKNNSKIMVLVVSSEQEKTEMLKKEENKRQQDEGLQRTQKGFQILSERDGSEDPVSTPYLEIADQKGNPLQIPDSERKALILAMGFHEKGRALMKKRNHSAALTHLLQADEQFNKCNSALLRTVDNYAVLQLDVVWCYQALQQLDCLNDARQRLERAEECFKRCYGEQQSRLQQIKGHTGGEDVLFLRLYLLQSLLAYHDGKKNQALNKLRNVEELFGQLCLDPEKMHQLMTLGFSEQEARLGLRACRGDVEEAERLISQRKTEKKELKEREREKRRRRLQDINTLVELGFSKRDAARALHQTRGDVDKAYTVPHTHSLSHTHTHTHQLLELGFQKDMADSALRLMGEDLAQATQMLLDNQGVVPPELLSPSPPSSSSEEPSTSSDSTASAWSRLDEDLVNEVLEDIPRHEEDYLDLKLDEEQELMLQIRSSLEKQSSSSG
;
A
#
# COMPACT_ATOMS: atom_id res chain seq x y z
N LEU A 1 74.48 8.93 36.64
CA LEU A 1 75.27 9.07 35.39
C LEU A 1 74.93 7.99 34.35
N PHE A 2 74.83 6.70 34.71
CA PHE A 2 74.47 5.63 33.76
C PHE A 2 73.07 5.75 33.13
N CYS A 3 72.03 6.18 33.87
CA CYS A 3 70.70 6.40 33.29
C CYS A 3 70.63 7.61 32.35
N LEU A 4 71.37 8.70 32.66
CA LEU A 4 71.45 9.89 31.80
C LEU A 4 72.18 9.62 30.48
N HIS A 5 73.16 8.71 30.48
CA HIS A 5 73.89 8.30 29.27
C HIS A 5 73.05 7.38 28.37
N PHE A 6 72.17 6.57 28.95
CA PHE A 6 71.27 5.67 28.22
C PHE A 6 70.14 6.44 27.51
N ASP A 7 69.61 7.49 28.13
CA ASP A 7 68.61 8.37 27.50
C ASP A 7 69.21 9.22 26.37
N ALA A 8 70.40 9.78 26.55
CA ALA A 8 71.06 10.59 25.52
C ALA A 8 71.41 9.79 24.26
N THR A 9 71.81 8.53 24.40
CA THR A 9 72.11 7.62 23.28
C THR A 9 70.84 7.13 22.57
N LEU A 10 69.72 6.98 23.27
CA LEU A 10 68.43 6.64 22.66
C LEU A 10 67.85 7.81 21.85
N VAL A 11 67.95 9.03 22.39
CA VAL A 11 67.49 10.26 21.71
C VAL A 11 68.31 10.53 20.45
N GLY A 12 69.63 10.33 20.49
CA GLY A 12 70.49 10.45 19.31
C GLY A 12 70.11 9.47 18.18
N LYS A 13 69.84 8.21 18.53
CA LYS A 13 69.41 7.18 17.55
C LYS A 13 68.01 7.42 16.98
N ALA A 14 67.09 7.96 17.77
CA ALA A 14 65.75 8.35 17.30
C ALA A 14 65.83 9.51 16.31
N HIS A 15 66.73 10.47 16.54
CA HIS A 15 66.96 11.60 15.65
C HIS A 15 67.58 11.19 14.30
N GLU A 16 68.57 10.28 14.33
CA GLU A 16 69.14 9.68 13.10
C GLU A 16 68.10 8.88 12.30
N LEU A 17 67.23 8.15 12.99
CA LEU A 17 66.13 7.42 12.35
C LEU A 17 65.10 8.37 11.75
N ALA A 18 64.76 9.46 12.45
CA ALA A 18 63.86 10.49 11.96
C ALA A 18 64.40 11.15 10.69
N GLN A 19 65.69 11.49 10.65
CA GLN A 19 66.33 12.06 9.45
C GLN A 19 66.25 11.12 8.24
N LYS A 20 66.38 9.80 8.44
CA LYS A 20 66.20 8.80 7.36
C LYS A 20 64.76 8.74 6.84
N TYR A 21 63.76 8.88 7.70
CA TYR A 21 62.36 8.88 7.31
C TYR A 21 61.90 10.20 6.68
N VAL A 22 62.48 11.33 7.07
CA VAL A 22 62.26 12.63 6.40
C VAL A 22 62.72 12.56 4.93
N SER A 23 63.82 11.89 4.64
CA SER A 23 64.28 11.70 3.25
C SER A 23 63.37 10.80 2.40
N ALA A 24 62.47 10.04 3.03
CA ALA A 24 61.57 9.08 2.40
C ALA A 24 60.08 9.45 2.51
N THR A 25 59.76 10.56 3.19
CA THR A 25 58.38 11.03 3.42
C THR A 25 58.30 12.54 3.21
N GLU A 26 57.13 13.09 2.93
CA GLU A 26 56.94 14.55 2.75
C GLU A 26 56.78 15.31 4.09
N PHE A 27 57.06 14.66 5.22
CA PHE A 27 56.85 15.23 6.56
C PHE A 27 58.09 15.95 7.10
N THR A 28 57.86 16.95 7.96
CA THR A 28 58.94 17.68 8.63
C THR A 28 59.63 16.82 9.68
N LEU A 29 60.90 17.14 9.98
CA LEU A 29 61.68 16.41 11.00
C LEU A 29 60.98 16.40 12.37
N GLU A 30 60.32 17.49 12.75
CA GLU A 30 59.58 17.60 14.01
C GLU A 30 58.37 16.66 14.05
N GLU A 31 57.62 16.57 12.95
CA GLU A 31 56.48 15.65 12.81
C GLU A 31 56.92 14.19 12.87
N VAL A 32 58.03 13.85 12.20
CA VAL A 32 58.57 12.49 12.21
C VAL A 32 59.08 12.11 13.60
N ILE A 33 59.80 13.01 14.29
CA ILE A 33 60.25 12.78 15.68
C ILE A 33 59.06 12.59 16.61
N SER A 34 58.07 13.48 16.55
CA SER A 34 56.84 13.38 17.36
C SER A 34 56.10 12.06 17.11
N THR A 35 56.05 11.62 15.85
CA THR A 35 55.40 10.35 15.46
C THR A 35 56.19 9.14 15.97
N LEU A 36 57.52 9.13 15.84
CA LEU A 36 58.37 8.07 16.36
C LEU A 36 58.30 7.97 17.88
N GLU A 37 58.24 9.10 18.57
CA GLU A 37 58.05 9.15 20.02
C GLU A 37 56.66 8.63 20.43
N SER A 38 55.61 8.96 19.66
CA SER A 38 54.28 8.38 19.87
C SER A 38 54.28 6.87 19.68
N ILE A 39 54.96 6.35 18.64
CA ILE A 39 55.09 4.90 18.39
C ILE A 39 55.86 4.23 19.52
N ARG A 40 56.98 4.82 19.97
CA ARG A 40 57.77 4.32 21.10
C ARG A 40 56.91 4.23 22.35
N ALA A 41 56.22 5.31 22.70
CA ALA A 41 55.34 5.38 23.87
C ALA A 41 54.20 4.34 23.78
N ASP A 42 53.58 4.16 22.61
CA ASP A 42 52.57 3.13 22.38
C ASP A 42 53.14 1.71 22.55
N THR A 43 54.35 1.48 22.06
CA THR A 43 55.01 0.17 22.13
C THR A 43 55.39 -0.17 23.58
N SER A 44 55.94 0.79 24.33
CA SER A 44 56.22 0.64 25.75
C SER A 44 54.96 0.39 26.58
N ARG A 45 53.86 1.10 26.28
CA ARG A 45 52.57 0.86 26.95
C ARG A 45 52.02 -0.55 26.68
N LYS A 46 52.13 -1.04 25.44
CA LYS A 46 51.70 -2.40 25.09
C LYS A 46 52.56 -3.46 25.77
N ASP A 47 53.87 -3.23 25.89
CA ASP A 47 54.77 -4.15 26.59
C ASP A 47 54.41 -4.25 28.08
N GLU A 48 54.16 -3.11 28.73
CA GLU A 48 53.70 -3.05 30.11
C GLU A 48 52.33 -3.75 30.29
N GLY A 49 51.38 -3.47 29.38
CA GLY A 49 50.08 -4.15 29.37
C GLY A 49 50.18 -5.66 29.13
N ASN A 50 51.16 -6.12 28.35
CA ASN A 50 51.41 -7.54 28.12
C ASN A 50 51.99 -8.25 29.35
N LYS A 51 52.87 -7.58 30.10
CA LYS A 51 53.39 -8.11 31.38
C LYS A 51 52.28 -8.26 32.40
N GLN A 52 51.48 -7.20 32.58
CA GLN A 52 50.34 -7.21 33.51
C GLN A 52 49.29 -8.25 33.13
N PHE A 53 48.99 -8.43 31.84
CA PHE A 53 48.06 -9.45 31.39
C PHE A 53 48.56 -10.87 31.69
N LYS A 54 49.86 -11.15 31.52
CA LYS A 54 50.45 -12.46 31.86
C LYS A 54 50.41 -12.74 33.36
N GLU A 55 50.59 -11.73 34.19
CA GLU A 55 50.67 -11.88 35.65
C GLU A 55 49.29 -11.93 36.33
N THR A 56 48.32 -11.16 35.82
CA THR A 56 47.04 -10.91 36.52
C THR A 56 45.79 -11.31 35.72
N ALA A 57 45.95 -11.74 34.47
CA ALA A 57 44.87 -12.00 33.51
C ALA A 57 43.96 -10.77 33.23
N VAL A 58 44.41 -9.55 33.56
CA VAL A 58 43.71 -8.30 33.27
C VAL A 58 44.22 -7.72 31.95
N ALA A 59 43.34 -7.65 30.95
CA ALA A 59 43.65 -7.09 29.65
C ALA A 59 43.54 -5.55 29.65
N SER A 60 44.37 -4.91 28.85
CA SER A 60 44.31 -3.48 28.57
C SER A 60 43.64 -3.25 27.21
N LEU A 61 42.52 -2.56 27.18
CA LEU A 61 41.74 -2.27 25.98
C LEU A 61 41.89 -0.78 25.60
N GLU A 62 42.08 -0.48 24.32
CA GLU A 62 42.12 0.89 23.81
C GLU A 62 40.73 1.29 23.33
N LEU A 63 40.06 2.18 24.07
CA LEU A 63 38.75 2.72 23.74
C LEU A 63 38.86 3.96 22.88
N HIS A 64 38.17 3.96 21.74
CA HIS A 64 37.99 5.14 20.90
C HIS A 64 36.63 5.76 21.20
N LEU A 65 36.64 6.91 21.89
CA LEU A 65 35.45 7.60 22.35
C LEU A 65 34.92 8.61 21.30
N PRO A 66 33.59 8.82 21.22
CA PRO A 66 33.01 9.80 20.31
C PRO A 66 33.34 11.23 20.74
N ARG A 67 33.36 12.16 19.77
CA ARG A 67 33.68 13.57 20.02
C ARG A 67 32.50 14.24 20.73
N THR A 68 32.63 14.48 22.03
CA THR A 68 31.63 15.18 22.85
C THR A 68 32.30 16.38 23.54
N ALA A 69 31.54 17.44 23.86
CA ALA A 69 32.06 18.68 24.46
C ALA A 69 32.86 18.47 25.76
N GLU A 70 32.58 17.37 26.48
CA GLU A 70 33.17 17.06 27.79
C GLU A 70 34.43 16.16 27.72
N ILE A 71 34.67 15.49 26.57
CA ILE A 71 35.74 14.48 26.44
C ILE A 71 36.98 15.09 25.76
N LYS A 72 38.00 15.40 26.56
CA LYS A 72 39.27 16.00 26.09
C LYS A 72 40.22 15.03 25.37
N LYS A 73 40.09 13.71 25.59
CA LYS A 73 40.95 12.67 24.99
C LYS A 73 40.11 11.63 24.23
N ARG A 74 40.35 11.47 22.92
CA ARG A 74 39.63 10.52 22.05
C ARG A 74 40.02 9.05 22.26
N LYS A 75 41.19 8.80 22.85
CA LYS A 75 41.72 7.46 23.08
C LYS A 75 42.01 7.30 24.56
N VAL A 76 41.41 6.29 25.18
CA VAL A 76 41.59 6.00 26.60
C VAL A 76 41.84 4.51 26.80
N LEU A 77 42.61 4.16 27.83
CA LEU A 77 42.94 2.79 28.17
C LEU A 77 42.02 2.31 29.30
N LEU A 78 41.30 1.22 29.06
CA LEU A 78 40.47 0.56 30.06
C LEU A 78 41.08 -0.79 30.43
N LYS A 79 41.27 -1.05 31.73
CA LYS A 79 41.75 -2.34 32.22
C LYS A 79 40.58 -3.21 32.67
N THR A 80 40.44 -4.40 32.09
CA THR A 80 39.37 -5.34 32.43
C THR A 80 39.76 -6.78 32.11
N LYS A 81 39.10 -7.75 32.73
CA LYS A 81 39.26 -9.16 32.36
C LYS A 81 38.51 -9.46 31.05
N LEU A 82 38.91 -10.49 30.32
CA LEU A 82 38.29 -10.88 29.04
C LEU A 82 37.13 -11.88 29.21
N ASP A 83 36.94 -12.41 30.43
CA ASP A 83 35.88 -13.37 30.78
C ASP A 83 34.53 -12.71 31.08
N ILE A 84 34.49 -11.39 31.15
CA ILE A 84 33.25 -10.62 31.33
C ILE A 84 32.43 -10.56 30.05
N THR A 85 31.14 -10.26 30.20
CA THR A 85 30.22 -10.03 29.08
C THR A 85 30.37 -8.62 28.49
N THR A 86 29.96 -8.45 27.23
CA THR A 86 29.88 -7.11 26.61
C THR A 86 28.96 -6.16 27.38
N GLN A 87 27.90 -6.67 28.03
CA GLN A 87 26.99 -5.86 28.84
C GLN A 87 27.65 -5.32 30.12
N GLU A 88 28.48 -6.13 30.80
CA GLU A 88 29.27 -5.68 31.94
C GLU A 88 30.32 -4.65 31.53
N LEU A 89 30.98 -4.85 30.38
CA LEU A 89 31.90 -3.87 29.81
C LEU A 89 31.19 -2.54 29.48
N LYS A 90 29.97 -2.60 28.90
CA LYS A 90 29.14 -1.42 28.67
C LYS A 90 28.78 -0.70 29.97
N LYS A 91 28.50 -1.44 31.06
CA LYS A 91 28.22 -0.82 32.36
C LYS A 91 29.44 -0.05 32.90
N LEU A 92 30.63 -0.65 32.85
CA LEU A 92 31.88 0.00 33.27
C LEU A 92 32.15 1.29 32.48
N ILE A 93 32.04 1.22 31.14
CA ILE A 93 32.24 2.38 30.27
C ILE A 93 31.16 3.45 30.50
N GLY A 94 29.92 3.03 30.78
CA GLY A 94 28.82 3.95 31.09
C GLY A 94 29.02 4.68 32.42
N GLU A 95 29.50 3.99 33.46
CA GLU A 95 29.81 4.57 34.78
C GLU A 95 31.01 5.52 34.72
N GLU A 96 32.07 5.17 33.98
CA GLU A 96 33.31 5.95 33.92
C GLU A 96 33.22 7.18 32.99
N TYR A 97 32.49 7.07 31.88
CA TYR A 97 32.41 8.12 30.84
C TYR A 97 31.01 8.72 30.63
N GLY A 98 30.01 8.30 31.41
CA GLY A 98 28.67 8.89 31.40
C GLY A 98 27.78 8.50 30.20
N PHE A 99 28.16 7.48 29.43
CA PHE A 99 27.36 7.04 28.27
C PHE A 99 26.18 6.17 28.72
N LYS A 100 24.96 6.56 28.32
CA LYS A 100 23.73 5.81 28.64
C LYS A 100 23.38 4.75 27.59
N HIS A 101 23.49 5.07 26.30
CA HIS A 101 23.14 4.19 25.19
C HIS A 101 24.24 4.22 24.14
N PHE A 102 24.92 3.10 23.93
CA PHE A 102 26.01 3.00 22.96
C PHE A 102 26.27 1.55 22.56
N ASN A 103 26.95 1.37 21.44
CA ASN A 103 27.44 0.09 20.94
C ASN A 103 28.97 0.07 20.91
N LEU A 104 29.53 -1.13 21.02
CA LEU A 104 30.97 -1.36 20.99
C LEU A 104 31.31 -2.05 19.68
N ILE A 105 32.26 -1.50 18.93
CA ILE A 105 32.65 -1.99 17.61
C ILE A 105 34.12 -2.40 17.63
N LEU A 106 34.40 -3.65 17.24
CA LEU A 106 35.74 -4.21 17.07
C LEU A 106 35.91 -4.65 15.61
N MET A 107 36.92 -4.13 14.91
CA MET A 107 37.22 -4.49 13.51
C MET A 107 36.00 -4.42 12.56
N GLY A 108 35.12 -3.43 12.76
CA GLY A 108 33.91 -3.24 11.95
C GLY A 108 32.70 -4.08 12.36
N GLN A 109 32.82 -4.96 13.36
CA GLN A 109 31.72 -5.77 13.89
C GLN A 109 31.22 -5.22 15.23
N THR A 110 29.90 -5.17 15.42
CA THR A 110 29.29 -4.76 16.69
C THR A 110 29.29 -5.94 17.68
N LEU A 111 29.83 -5.72 18.88
CA LEU A 111 29.86 -6.72 19.95
C LEU A 111 28.45 -6.98 20.50
N SER A 112 28.11 -8.25 20.65
CA SER A 112 26.83 -8.74 21.16
C SER A 112 26.77 -8.65 22.70
N PRO A 113 25.70 -8.08 23.28
CA PRO A 113 25.60 -7.80 24.72
C PRO A 113 25.72 -9.05 25.62
N GLY A 114 25.16 -10.19 25.19
CA GLY A 114 25.07 -11.41 25.99
C GLY A 114 26.23 -12.41 25.84
N LYS A 115 27.29 -12.06 25.10
CA LYS A 115 28.47 -12.93 24.90
C LYS A 115 29.68 -12.41 25.66
N ARG A 116 30.63 -13.29 25.98
CA ARG A 116 31.90 -12.90 26.61
C ARG A 116 32.81 -12.17 25.62
N LEU A 117 33.75 -11.37 26.13
CA LEU A 117 34.66 -10.61 25.28
C LEU A 117 35.63 -11.54 24.51
N ASP A 118 36.18 -12.55 25.20
CA ASP A 118 37.06 -13.56 24.59
C ASP A 118 36.39 -14.38 23.47
N GLU A 119 35.11 -14.71 23.60
CA GLU A 119 34.30 -15.38 22.57
C GLU A 119 34.07 -14.54 21.30
N GLN A 120 34.29 -13.23 21.38
CA GLN A 120 34.04 -12.27 20.31
C GLN A 120 35.34 -11.67 19.75
N ASN A 121 36.44 -12.41 19.88
CA ASN A 121 37.77 -12.04 19.39
C ASN A 121 38.37 -10.78 20.05
N VAL A 122 37.89 -10.38 21.23
CA VAL A 122 38.53 -9.33 22.02
C VAL A 122 39.79 -9.92 22.67
N LYS A 123 40.94 -9.29 22.44
CA LYS A 123 42.25 -9.71 22.95
C LYS A 123 42.89 -8.58 23.75
N ASN A 124 43.99 -8.87 24.45
CA ASN A 124 44.80 -7.83 25.07
C ASN A 124 45.25 -6.81 24.02
N ASN A 125 45.15 -5.52 24.33
CA ASN A 125 45.39 -4.38 23.44
C ASN A 125 44.43 -4.25 22.24
N SER A 126 43.24 -4.89 22.30
CA SER A 126 42.19 -4.66 21.29
C SER A 126 41.73 -3.20 21.28
N LYS A 127 41.47 -2.69 20.07
CA LYS A 127 40.93 -1.34 19.84
C LYS A 127 39.42 -1.42 19.66
N ILE A 128 38.67 -0.82 20.59
CA ILE A 128 37.21 -0.87 20.58
C ILE A 128 36.67 0.54 20.38
N MET A 129 35.81 0.71 19.38
CA MET A 129 35.15 1.98 19.11
C MET A 129 33.80 2.04 19.85
N VAL A 130 33.60 3.14 20.58
CA VAL A 130 32.33 3.44 21.26
C VAL A 130 31.48 4.28 20.31
N LEU A 131 30.39 3.70 19.81
CA LEU A 131 29.41 4.40 19.01
C LEU A 131 28.20 4.70 19.88
N VAL A 132 28.04 5.95 20.31
CA VAL A 132 26.82 6.38 21.02
C VAL A 132 25.66 6.27 20.04
N VAL A 133 24.69 5.45 20.42
CA VAL A 133 23.44 5.31 19.69
C VAL A 133 22.44 6.14 20.46
N SER A 134 21.71 6.99 19.76
CA SER A 134 20.66 7.78 20.36
C SER A 134 19.67 6.92 21.15
N SER A 135 18.97 7.56 22.10
CA SER A 135 18.22 6.96 23.21
C SER A 135 17.36 5.72 22.90
N GLU A 136 17.02 4.91 23.93
CA GLU A 136 16.00 3.84 23.83
C GLU A 136 14.69 4.31 23.17
N GLN A 137 14.32 5.59 23.33
CA GLN A 137 13.16 6.19 22.68
C GLN A 137 13.30 6.18 21.16
N GLU A 138 14.46 6.53 20.59
CA GLU A 138 14.66 6.49 19.14
C GLU A 138 14.66 5.06 18.58
N LYS A 139 15.15 4.08 19.34
CA LYS A 139 15.05 2.66 18.98
C LYS A 139 13.59 2.17 19.00
N THR A 140 12.84 2.52 20.04
CA THR A 140 11.41 2.20 20.14
C THR A 140 10.59 2.91 19.05
N GLU A 141 10.93 4.15 18.72
CA GLU A 141 10.32 4.90 17.61
C GLU A 141 10.64 4.28 16.25
N MET A 142 11.87 3.80 16.04
CA MET A 142 12.24 3.07 14.82
C MET A 142 11.41 1.79 14.68
N LEU A 143 11.30 0.99 15.74
CA LEU A 143 10.49 -0.23 15.73
C LEU A 143 9.01 0.07 15.48
N LYS A 144 8.46 1.12 16.11
CA LYS A 144 7.09 1.57 15.84
C LYS A 144 6.90 2.03 14.40
N LYS A 145 7.87 2.74 13.81
CA LYS A 145 7.82 3.17 12.40
C LYS A 145 7.87 1.97 11.45
N GLU A 146 8.72 0.98 11.73
CA GLU A 146 8.78 -0.25 10.93
C GLU A 146 7.48 -1.07 11.03
N GLU A 147 6.94 -1.22 12.24
CA GLU A 147 5.67 -1.92 12.47
C GLU A 147 4.52 -1.21 11.74
N ASN A 148 4.42 0.11 11.86
CA ASN A 148 3.42 0.90 11.14
C ASN A 148 3.57 0.76 9.62
N LYS A 149 4.80 0.73 9.11
CA LYS A 149 5.07 0.52 7.68
C LYS A 149 4.60 -0.87 7.23
N ARG A 150 4.89 -1.91 8.01
CA ARG A 150 4.40 -3.27 7.73
C ARG A 150 2.88 -3.34 7.68
N GLN A 151 2.22 -2.74 8.67
CA GLN A 151 0.75 -2.68 8.71
C GLN A 151 0.17 -1.91 7.50
N GLN A 152 0.83 -0.83 7.06
CA GLN A 152 0.45 -0.12 5.84
C GLN A 152 0.63 -0.99 4.59
N ASP A 153 1.76 -1.68 4.46
CA ASP A 153 2.06 -2.57 3.33
C ASP A 153 1.08 -3.76 3.29
N GLU A 154 0.76 -4.35 4.43
CA GLU A 154 -0.25 -5.40 4.57
C GLU A 154 -1.64 -4.90 4.18
N GLY A 155 -2.07 -3.73 4.69
CA GLY A 155 -3.36 -3.13 4.33
C GLY A 155 -3.48 -2.84 2.83
N LEU A 156 -2.39 -2.41 2.20
CA LEU A 156 -2.34 -2.18 0.76
C LEU A 156 -2.51 -3.49 -0.01
N GLN A 157 -1.79 -4.56 0.37
CA GLN A 157 -1.90 -5.88 -0.26
C GLN A 157 -3.30 -6.47 -0.10
N ARG A 158 -3.94 -6.28 1.06
CA ARG A 158 -5.33 -6.70 1.30
C ARG A 158 -6.29 -5.98 0.36
N THR A 159 -6.18 -4.65 0.27
CA THR A 159 -6.97 -3.84 -0.65
C THR A 159 -6.78 -4.29 -2.10
N GLN A 160 -5.53 -4.53 -2.51
CA GLN A 160 -5.21 -5.02 -3.85
C GLN A 160 -5.90 -6.36 -4.15
N LYS A 161 -5.80 -7.33 -3.23
CA LYS A 161 -6.41 -8.65 -3.40
C LYS A 161 -7.94 -8.56 -3.47
N GLY A 162 -8.57 -7.79 -2.58
CA GLY A 162 -10.02 -7.62 -2.57
C GLY A 162 -10.57 -7.06 -3.88
N PHE A 163 -9.96 -5.99 -4.41
CA PHE A 163 -10.37 -5.43 -5.70
C PHE A 163 -9.95 -6.28 -6.91
N GLN A 164 -8.83 -7.02 -6.82
CA GLN A 164 -8.44 -7.96 -7.86
C GLN A 164 -9.49 -9.06 -8.01
N ILE A 165 -9.94 -9.64 -6.89
CA ILE A 165 -11.02 -10.63 -6.85
C ILE A 165 -12.29 -10.05 -7.48
N LEU A 166 -12.69 -8.83 -7.09
CA LEU A 166 -13.88 -8.17 -7.65
C LEU A 166 -13.74 -7.90 -9.16
N SER A 167 -12.53 -7.59 -9.65
CA SER A 167 -12.28 -7.31 -11.06
C SER A 167 -12.32 -8.55 -11.97
N GLU A 168 -12.09 -9.73 -11.39
CA GLU A 168 -12.14 -11.01 -12.09
C GLU A 168 -13.57 -11.54 -12.20
N ARG A 169 -14.49 -11.04 -11.38
CA ARG A 169 -15.91 -11.39 -11.42
C ARG A 169 -16.58 -10.70 -12.61
N ASP A 170 -17.05 -11.49 -13.56
CA ASP A 170 -17.78 -11.06 -14.75
C ASP A 170 -19.30 -10.90 -14.51
N GLY A 171 -19.73 -11.07 -13.26
CA GLY A 171 -21.12 -11.04 -12.86
C GLY A 171 -21.94 -12.23 -13.38
N SER A 172 -21.32 -13.33 -13.80
CA SER A 172 -22.02 -14.57 -14.17
C SER A 172 -22.64 -15.30 -12.97
N GLU A 173 -22.05 -15.18 -11.78
CA GLU A 173 -22.57 -15.81 -10.57
C GLU A 173 -23.69 -15.00 -9.91
N ASP A 174 -24.35 -15.57 -8.89
CA ASP A 174 -25.42 -14.88 -8.16
C ASP A 174 -24.86 -13.69 -7.37
N PRO A 175 -25.27 -12.44 -7.64
CA PRO A 175 -24.70 -11.28 -6.96
C PRO A 175 -25.01 -11.15 -5.45
N VAL A 176 -25.86 -12.02 -4.87
CA VAL A 176 -26.14 -12.03 -3.42
C VAL A 176 -25.00 -12.77 -2.72
N SER A 177 -24.58 -13.91 -3.28
CA SER A 177 -23.44 -14.67 -2.78
C SER A 177 -22.10 -14.12 -3.29
N THR A 178 -22.08 -13.59 -4.52
CA THR A 178 -20.85 -13.22 -5.22
C THR A 178 -20.95 -11.80 -5.79
N PRO A 179 -20.72 -10.75 -4.98
CA PRO A 179 -20.80 -9.37 -5.45
C PRO A 179 -19.78 -9.10 -6.56
N TYR A 180 -20.14 -8.31 -7.56
CA TYR A 180 -19.27 -7.91 -8.67
C TYR A 180 -19.36 -6.40 -8.90
N LEU A 181 -18.40 -5.85 -9.63
CA LEU A 181 -18.36 -4.44 -9.99
C LEU A 181 -18.57 -4.27 -11.50
N GLU A 182 -19.44 -3.33 -11.87
CA GLU A 182 -19.69 -2.93 -13.24
C GLU A 182 -19.39 -1.44 -13.41
N ILE A 183 -18.72 -1.09 -14.51
CA ILE A 183 -18.39 0.30 -14.84
C ILE A 183 -19.50 0.85 -15.72
N ALA A 184 -20.14 1.92 -15.26
CA ALA A 184 -21.25 2.55 -15.95
C ALA A 184 -21.01 4.06 -16.16
N ASP A 185 -21.74 4.64 -17.11
CA ASP A 185 -21.84 6.10 -17.26
C ASP A 185 -22.67 6.74 -16.14
N GLN A 186 -22.77 8.08 -16.15
CA GLN A 186 -23.55 8.84 -15.16
C GLN A 186 -25.07 8.57 -15.18
N LYS A 187 -25.58 7.80 -16.16
CA LYS A 187 -26.98 7.37 -16.24
C LYS A 187 -27.17 5.91 -15.83
N GLY A 188 -26.09 5.22 -15.41
CA GLY A 188 -26.10 3.82 -15.05
C GLY A 188 -26.06 2.86 -16.25
N ASN A 189 -25.66 3.32 -17.44
CA ASN A 189 -25.49 2.42 -18.59
C ASN A 189 -24.10 1.79 -18.58
N PRO A 190 -23.97 0.46 -18.72
CA PRO A 190 -22.68 -0.21 -18.75
C PRO A 190 -21.79 0.27 -19.90
N LEU A 191 -20.53 0.57 -19.59
CA LEU A 191 -19.53 0.97 -20.59
C LEU A 191 -18.85 -0.26 -21.20
N GLN A 192 -18.70 -0.25 -22.52
CA GLN A 192 -17.96 -1.29 -23.24
C GLN A 192 -16.47 -0.95 -23.23
N ILE A 193 -15.72 -1.55 -22.31
CA ILE A 193 -14.29 -1.33 -22.10
C ILE A 193 -13.56 -2.68 -22.23
N PRO A 194 -12.38 -2.75 -22.88
CA PRO A 194 -11.57 -3.96 -22.93
C PRO A 194 -11.30 -4.54 -21.53
N ASP A 195 -11.26 -5.86 -21.41
CA ASP A 195 -11.12 -6.55 -20.11
C ASP A 195 -9.91 -6.10 -19.28
N SER A 196 -8.75 -5.92 -19.92
CA SER A 196 -7.53 -5.46 -19.26
C SER A 196 -7.69 -4.06 -18.68
N GLU A 197 -8.31 -3.16 -19.44
CA GLU A 197 -8.57 -1.79 -19.04
C GLU A 197 -9.67 -1.71 -17.97
N ARG A 198 -10.74 -2.52 -18.08
CA ARG A 198 -11.77 -2.63 -17.04
C ARG A 198 -11.15 -3.04 -15.70
N LYS A 199 -10.30 -4.06 -15.68
CA LYS A 199 -9.65 -4.54 -14.45
C LYS A 199 -8.74 -3.47 -13.84
N ALA A 200 -7.95 -2.80 -14.66
CA ALA A 200 -7.10 -1.69 -14.21
C ALA A 200 -7.95 -0.55 -13.63
N LEU A 201 -9.07 -0.20 -14.26
CA LEU A 201 -9.95 0.87 -13.80
C LEU A 201 -10.67 0.52 -12.49
N ILE A 202 -11.13 -0.72 -12.32
CA ILE A 202 -11.70 -1.20 -11.05
C ILE A 202 -10.68 -1.07 -9.91
N LEU A 203 -9.44 -1.52 -10.13
CA LEU A 203 -8.37 -1.39 -9.15
C LEU A 203 -8.06 0.10 -8.86
N ALA A 204 -7.95 0.92 -9.91
CA ALA A 204 -7.65 2.35 -9.78
C ALA A 204 -8.70 3.09 -8.94
N MET A 205 -9.98 2.89 -9.26
CA MET A 205 -11.09 3.46 -8.51
C MET A 205 -11.13 2.91 -7.08
N GLY A 206 -10.95 1.60 -6.90
CA GLY A 206 -10.95 0.97 -5.58
C GLY A 206 -9.86 1.52 -4.65
N PHE A 207 -8.62 1.65 -5.15
CA PHE A 207 -7.54 2.27 -4.39
C PHE A 207 -7.80 3.76 -4.10
N HIS A 208 -8.40 4.49 -5.06
CA HIS A 208 -8.76 5.89 -4.85
C HIS A 208 -9.80 6.03 -3.74
N GLU A 209 -10.86 5.21 -3.75
CA GLU A 209 -11.87 5.19 -2.69
C GLU A 209 -11.27 4.85 -1.32
N LYS A 210 -10.43 3.80 -1.24
CA LYS A 210 -9.71 3.45 -0.01
C LYS A 210 -8.86 4.62 0.50
N GLY A 211 -8.15 5.28 -0.42
CA GLY A 211 -7.35 6.47 -0.13
C GLY A 211 -8.21 7.59 0.48
N ARG A 212 -9.37 7.89 -0.10
CA ARG A 212 -10.30 8.91 0.42
C ARG A 212 -10.89 8.52 1.78
N ALA A 213 -11.25 7.25 1.98
CA ALA A 213 -11.71 6.75 3.28
C ALA A 213 -10.63 6.95 4.37
N LEU A 214 -9.36 6.74 4.05
CA LEU A 214 -8.22 7.01 4.95
C LEU A 214 -7.99 8.52 5.16
N MET A 215 -8.16 9.36 4.13
CA MET A 215 -8.11 10.82 4.27
C MET A 215 -9.19 11.34 5.23
N LYS A 216 -10.43 10.83 5.13
CA LYS A 216 -11.51 11.16 6.08
C LYS A 216 -11.17 10.80 7.54
N LYS A 217 -10.33 9.77 7.73
CA LYS A 217 -9.79 9.36 9.04
C LYS A 217 -8.50 10.10 9.43
N ARG A 218 -8.07 11.10 8.63
CA ARG A 218 -6.80 11.85 8.78
C ARG A 218 -5.53 11.00 8.76
N ASN A 219 -5.60 9.78 8.23
CA ASN A 219 -4.44 8.93 8.04
C ASN A 219 -3.81 9.20 6.67
N HIS A 220 -3.25 10.40 6.49
CA HIS A 220 -2.70 10.86 5.21
C HIS A 220 -1.52 10.02 4.71
N SER A 221 -0.72 9.44 5.63
CA SER A 221 0.40 8.58 5.27
C SER A 221 -0.08 7.29 4.58
N ALA A 222 -1.05 6.59 5.17
CA ALA A 222 -1.60 5.39 4.55
C ALA A 222 -2.42 5.74 3.30
N ALA A 223 -3.17 6.85 3.33
CA ALA A 223 -3.92 7.33 2.17
C ALA A 223 -3.01 7.55 0.96
N LEU A 224 -1.89 8.26 1.13
CA LEU A 224 -0.95 8.55 0.05
C LEU A 224 -0.45 7.26 -0.63
N THR A 225 -0.12 6.23 0.13
CA THR A 225 0.31 4.94 -0.43
C THR A 225 -0.75 4.33 -1.35
N HIS A 226 -2.03 4.38 -0.96
CA HIS A 226 -3.14 3.86 -1.77
C HIS A 226 -3.39 4.75 -3.00
N LEU A 227 -3.35 6.08 -2.85
CA LEU A 227 -3.55 7.02 -3.95
C LEU A 227 -2.44 6.89 -5.02
N LEU A 228 -1.20 6.66 -4.62
CA LEU A 228 -0.11 6.42 -5.57
C LEU A 228 -0.28 5.08 -6.33
N GLN A 229 -0.82 4.05 -5.67
CA GLN A 229 -1.20 2.82 -6.36
C GLN A 229 -2.37 3.04 -7.33
N ALA A 230 -3.37 3.85 -6.96
CA ALA A 230 -4.43 4.25 -7.87
C ALA A 230 -3.87 4.95 -9.11
N ASP A 231 -2.91 5.85 -8.94
CA ASP A 231 -2.26 6.59 -10.04
C ASP A 231 -1.55 5.65 -11.01
N GLU A 232 -0.84 4.63 -10.49
CA GLU A 232 -0.21 3.60 -11.31
C GLU A 232 -1.25 2.79 -12.13
N GLN A 233 -2.38 2.42 -11.52
CA GLN A 233 -3.43 1.67 -12.23
C GLN A 233 -4.16 2.52 -13.27
N PHE A 234 -4.44 3.80 -12.98
CA PHE A 234 -5.01 4.72 -13.97
C PHE A 234 -4.08 4.87 -15.17
N ASN A 235 -2.77 4.92 -14.98
CA ASN A 235 -1.79 5.01 -16.08
C ASN A 235 -1.77 3.78 -17.00
N LYS A 236 -2.40 2.65 -16.60
CA LYS A 236 -2.60 1.47 -17.46
C LYS A 236 -3.84 1.57 -18.35
N CYS A 237 -4.71 2.54 -18.11
CA CYS A 237 -5.92 2.77 -18.88
C CYS A 237 -5.63 3.62 -20.15
N ASN A 238 -6.52 3.54 -21.14
CA ASN A 238 -6.38 4.28 -22.39
C ASN A 238 -6.57 5.79 -22.16
N SER A 239 -5.68 6.57 -22.76
CA SER A 239 -5.73 8.04 -22.76
C SER A 239 -7.07 8.63 -23.23
N ALA A 240 -7.83 7.95 -24.10
CA ALA A 240 -9.13 8.43 -24.55
C ALA A 240 -10.16 8.47 -23.40
N LEU A 241 -10.20 7.43 -22.57
CA LEU A 241 -11.08 7.33 -21.40
C LEU A 241 -10.67 8.33 -20.31
N LEU A 242 -9.37 8.39 -20.01
CA LEU A 242 -8.83 9.33 -19.01
C LEU A 242 -9.02 10.80 -19.37
N ARG A 243 -9.23 11.12 -20.66
CA ARG A 243 -9.46 12.48 -21.13
C ARG A 243 -10.92 12.93 -21.04
N THR A 244 -11.87 12.01 -20.86
CA THR A 244 -13.31 12.31 -20.86
C THR A 244 -13.92 12.35 -19.48
N VAL A 245 -13.29 11.71 -18.49
CA VAL A 245 -13.71 11.66 -17.09
C VAL A 245 -12.77 12.44 -16.18
N ASP A 246 -13.31 12.95 -15.07
CA ASP A 246 -12.60 13.77 -14.09
C ASP A 246 -11.95 12.95 -12.94
N ASN A 247 -12.27 11.65 -12.80
CA ASN A 247 -11.76 10.79 -11.72
C ASN A 247 -10.23 10.88 -11.56
N TYR A 248 -9.49 10.84 -12.67
CA TYR A 248 -8.03 10.92 -12.64
C TYR A 248 -7.54 12.28 -12.12
N ALA A 249 -8.24 13.38 -12.46
CA ALA A 249 -7.91 14.72 -11.98
C ALA A 249 -8.19 14.90 -10.50
N VAL A 250 -9.31 14.33 -10.02
CA VAL A 250 -9.63 14.28 -8.58
C VAL A 250 -8.56 13.50 -7.82
N LEU A 251 -8.09 12.37 -8.35
CA LEU A 251 -6.98 11.63 -7.76
C LEU A 251 -5.71 12.49 -7.65
N GLN A 252 -5.34 13.20 -8.72
CA GLN A 252 -4.16 14.09 -8.68
C GLN A 252 -4.29 15.13 -7.57
N LEU A 253 -5.50 15.69 -7.39
CA LEU A 253 -5.79 16.67 -6.34
C LEU A 253 -5.64 16.06 -4.94
N ASP A 254 -6.16 14.85 -4.72
CA ASP A 254 -6.08 14.14 -3.44
C ASP A 254 -4.65 13.73 -3.06
N VAL A 255 -3.83 13.36 -4.05
CA VAL A 255 -2.38 13.09 -3.83
C VAL A 255 -1.68 14.35 -3.32
N VAL A 256 -1.91 15.50 -3.97
CA VAL A 256 -1.29 16.76 -3.56
C VAL A 256 -1.81 17.24 -2.21
N TRP A 257 -3.08 16.99 -1.90
CA TRP A 257 -3.60 17.21 -0.55
C TRP A 257 -2.83 16.41 0.50
N CYS A 258 -2.55 15.12 0.24
CA CYS A 258 -1.75 14.31 1.15
C CYS A 258 -0.30 14.81 1.28
N TYR A 259 0.33 15.28 0.20
CA TYR A 259 1.65 15.91 0.28
C TYR A 259 1.66 17.12 1.20
N GLN A 260 0.65 17.97 1.11
CA GLN A 260 0.49 19.13 1.99
C GLN A 260 0.26 18.71 3.44
N ALA A 261 -0.65 17.78 3.70
CA ALA A 261 -0.97 17.33 5.06
C ALA A 261 0.23 16.66 5.75
N LEU A 262 1.09 15.99 4.98
CA LEU A 262 2.33 15.37 5.45
C LEU A 262 3.54 16.32 5.44
N GLN A 263 3.37 17.56 4.98
CA GLN A 263 4.42 18.57 4.84
C GLN A 263 5.63 18.10 4.00
N GLN A 264 5.38 17.34 2.93
CA GLN A 264 6.42 16.78 2.06
C GLN A 264 6.95 17.82 1.06
N LEU A 265 7.87 18.67 1.51
CA LEU A 265 8.49 19.72 0.68
C LEU A 265 9.31 19.16 -0.49
N ASP A 266 9.83 17.94 -0.38
CA ASP A 266 10.60 17.30 -1.45
C ASP A 266 9.74 16.99 -2.70
N CYS A 267 8.42 16.93 -2.53
CA CYS A 267 7.46 16.60 -3.59
C CYS A 267 6.89 17.84 -4.32
N LEU A 268 7.37 19.06 -4.06
CA LEU A 268 6.81 20.29 -4.63
C LEU A 268 6.75 20.30 -6.17
N ASN A 269 7.77 19.76 -6.84
CA ASN A 269 7.80 19.70 -8.30
C ASN A 269 6.77 18.71 -8.86
N ASP A 270 6.61 17.56 -8.22
CA ASP A 270 5.59 16.59 -8.60
C ASP A 270 4.19 17.16 -8.35
N ALA A 271 3.99 17.79 -7.19
CA ALA A 271 2.75 18.48 -6.85
C ALA A 271 2.32 19.50 -7.90
N ARG A 272 3.27 20.28 -8.44
CA ARG A 272 2.99 21.24 -9.52
C ARG A 272 2.42 20.55 -10.76
N GLN A 273 3.09 19.51 -11.25
CA GLN A 273 2.67 18.78 -12.45
C GLN A 273 1.30 18.13 -12.25
N ARG A 274 1.05 17.58 -11.06
CA ARG A 274 -0.26 16.99 -10.71
C ARG A 274 -1.38 18.03 -10.72
N LEU A 275 -1.17 19.22 -10.14
CA LEU A 275 -2.17 20.28 -10.15
C LEU A 275 -2.41 20.87 -11.55
N GLU A 276 -1.37 20.98 -12.39
CA GLU A 276 -1.53 21.40 -13.80
C GLU A 276 -2.39 20.40 -14.58
N ARG A 277 -2.10 19.10 -14.45
CA ARG A 277 -2.92 18.03 -15.06
C ARG A 277 -4.36 18.06 -14.56
N ALA A 278 -4.57 18.27 -13.26
CA ALA A 278 -5.90 18.37 -12.69
C ALA A 278 -6.67 19.58 -13.25
N GLU A 279 -6.05 20.76 -13.30
CA GLU A 279 -6.67 21.98 -13.83
C GLU A 279 -7.04 21.84 -15.31
N GLU A 280 -6.14 21.32 -16.15
CA GLU A 280 -6.41 21.07 -17.56
C GLU A 280 -7.56 20.08 -17.77
N CYS A 281 -7.59 19.02 -16.96
CA CYS A 281 -8.64 18.01 -17.03
C CYS A 281 -9.98 18.58 -16.60
N PHE A 282 -10.07 19.33 -15.50
CA PHE A 282 -11.32 19.97 -15.06
C PHE A 282 -11.86 20.96 -16.10
N LYS A 283 -10.99 21.80 -16.69
CA LYS A 283 -11.40 22.71 -17.78
C LYS A 283 -11.98 21.97 -18.97
N ARG A 284 -11.39 20.83 -19.34
CA ARG A 284 -11.85 19.98 -20.45
C ARG A 284 -13.15 19.24 -20.10
N CYS A 285 -13.23 18.67 -18.90
CA CYS A 285 -14.34 17.84 -18.47
C CYS A 285 -15.60 18.66 -18.21
N TYR A 286 -15.46 19.81 -17.53
CA TYR A 286 -16.58 20.66 -17.15
C TYR A 286 -16.88 21.75 -18.20
N GLY A 287 -15.95 22.03 -19.10
CA GLY A 287 -16.07 23.08 -20.12
C GLY A 287 -15.69 24.46 -19.56
N GLU A 288 -15.47 25.43 -20.46
CA GLU A 288 -15.25 26.81 -20.06
C GLU A 288 -16.44 27.32 -19.24
N GLN A 289 -16.16 27.92 -18.09
CA GLN A 289 -17.17 28.37 -17.12
C GLN A 289 -18.19 27.26 -16.75
N GLN A 290 -17.75 25.99 -16.73
CA GLN A 290 -18.58 24.82 -16.39
C GLN A 290 -19.80 24.61 -17.33
N SER A 291 -19.75 25.17 -18.54
CA SER A 291 -20.84 25.09 -19.52
C SER A 291 -21.25 23.65 -19.90
N ARG A 292 -20.27 22.75 -20.05
CA ARG A 292 -20.55 21.33 -20.36
C ARG A 292 -21.16 20.62 -19.15
N LEU A 293 -20.70 20.93 -17.94
CA LEU A 293 -21.27 20.38 -16.71
C LEU A 293 -22.75 20.80 -16.56
N GLN A 294 -23.07 22.07 -16.81
CA GLN A 294 -24.44 22.58 -16.81
C GLN A 294 -25.32 21.85 -17.85
N GLN A 295 -24.79 21.55 -19.04
CA GLN A 295 -25.53 20.79 -20.06
C GLN A 295 -25.79 19.34 -19.67
N ILE A 296 -24.86 18.71 -18.94
CA ILE A 296 -24.95 17.28 -18.58
C ILE A 296 -25.81 17.08 -17.32
N LYS A 297 -25.57 17.88 -16.26
CA LYS A 297 -26.20 17.72 -14.94
C LYS A 297 -27.33 18.71 -14.68
N GLY A 298 -27.41 19.81 -15.42
CA GLY A 298 -28.39 20.88 -15.18
C GLY A 298 -28.02 21.84 -14.04
N HIS A 299 -26.89 21.62 -13.37
CA HIS A 299 -26.34 22.46 -12.30
C HIS A 299 -24.80 22.39 -12.32
N THR A 300 -24.12 23.33 -11.66
CA THR A 300 -22.64 23.36 -11.61
C THR A 300 -22.00 23.64 -10.24
N GLY A 301 -22.79 23.89 -9.20
CA GLY A 301 -22.25 24.38 -7.92
C GLY A 301 -21.60 23.32 -7.01
N GLY A 302 -21.75 22.01 -7.29
CA GLY A 302 -21.16 20.96 -6.47
C GLY A 302 -19.65 20.84 -6.67
N GLU A 303 -19.22 20.93 -7.93
CA GLU A 303 -17.85 20.76 -8.39
C GLU A 303 -16.94 21.95 -8.02
N ASP A 304 -17.53 23.08 -7.62
CA ASP A 304 -16.80 24.26 -7.12
C ASP A 304 -15.90 23.93 -5.92
N VAL A 305 -16.25 22.91 -5.14
CA VAL A 305 -15.41 22.39 -4.05
C VAL A 305 -14.04 21.89 -4.55
N LEU A 306 -13.99 21.27 -5.73
CA LEU A 306 -12.75 20.80 -6.34
C LEU A 306 -11.88 21.97 -6.80
N PHE A 307 -12.49 23.01 -7.36
CA PHE A 307 -11.79 24.24 -7.76
C PHE A 307 -11.27 25.02 -6.55
N LEU A 308 -12.03 25.06 -5.46
CA LEU A 308 -11.58 25.64 -4.19
C LEU A 308 -10.30 24.95 -3.72
N ARG A 309 -10.31 23.61 -3.63
CA ARG A 309 -9.13 22.84 -3.20
C ARG A 309 -7.97 22.98 -4.18
N LEU A 310 -8.22 23.00 -5.49
CA LEU A 310 -7.22 23.25 -6.52
C LEU A 310 -6.53 24.61 -6.33
N TYR A 311 -7.29 25.70 -6.21
CA TYR A 311 -6.73 27.04 -6.05
C TYR A 311 -6.02 27.20 -4.70
N LEU A 312 -6.49 26.53 -3.65
CA LEU A 312 -5.86 26.54 -2.34
C LEU A 312 -4.47 25.88 -2.39
N LEU A 313 -4.36 24.71 -3.02
CA LEU A 313 -3.08 24.02 -3.19
C LEU A 313 -2.15 24.77 -4.16
N GLN A 314 -2.68 25.40 -5.22
CA GLN A 314 -1.89 26.26 -6.11
C GLN A 314 -1.36 27.51 -5.38
N SER A 315 -2.16 28.11 -4.49
CA SER A 315 -1.73 29.22 -3.63
C SER A 315 -0.58 28.80 -2.71
N LEU A 316 -0.69 27.61 -2.10
CA LEU A 316 0.36 27.04 -1.26
C LEU A 316 1.67 26.81 -2.03
N LEU A 317 1.60 26.22 -3.24
CA LEU A 317 2.78 26.03 -4.08
C LEU A 317 3.41 27.37 -4.48
N ALA A 318 2.60 28.36 -4.85
CA ALA A 318 3.09 29.70 -5.18
C ALA A 318 3.74 30.39 -3.98
N TYR A 319 3.24 30.16 -2.76
CA TYR A 319 3.86 30.62 -1.53
C TYR A 319 5.23 29.98 -1.30
N HIS A 320 5.36 28.66 -1.44
CA HIS A 320 6.65 27.97 -1.32
C HIS A 320 7.66 28.36 -2.40
N ASP A 321 7.19 28.71 -3.60
CA ASP A 321 8.00 29.27 -4.69
C ASP A 321 8.47 30.73 -4.46
N GLY A 322 8.00 31.39 -3.40
CA GLY A 322 8.24 32.83 -3.17
C GLY A 322 7.46 33.75 -4.12
N LYS A 323 6.51 33.24 -4.91
CA LYS A 323 5.68 34.02 -5.84
C LYS A 323 4.47 34.62 -5.13
N LYS A 324 4.72 35.55 -4.21
CA LYS A 324 3.71 36.14 -3.32
C LYS A 324 2.46 36.67 -4.03
N ASN A 325 2.62 37.41 -5.13
CA ASN A 325 1.48 37.97 -5.87
C ASN A 325 0.58 36.88 -6.49
N GLN A 326 1.18 35.78 -6.96
CA GLN A 326 0.41 34.65 -7.51
C GLN A 326 -0.33 33.92 -6.39
N ALA A 327 0.33 33.70 -5.25
CA ALA A 327 -0.29 33.12 -4.06
C ALA A 327 -1.50 33.94 -3.59
N LEU A 328 -1.34 35.27 -3.45
CA LEU A 328 -2.43 36.17 -3.06
C LEU A 328 -3.60 36.16 -4.05
N ASN A 329 -3.32 36.19 -5.36
CA ASN A 329 -4.37 36.14 -6.37
C ASN A 329 -5.16 34.82 -6.31
N LYS A 330 -4.48 33.69 -6.15
CA LYS A 330 -5.13 32.38 -6.01
C LYS A 330 -5.90 32.28 -4.70
N LEU A 331 -5.34 32.79 -3.60
CA LEU A 331 -6.00 32.83 -2.30
C LEU A 331 -7.28 33.66 -2.33
N ARG A 332 -7.31 34.80 -3.04
CA ARG A 332 -8.53 35.59 -3.20
C ARG A 332 -9.65 34.80 -3.89
N ASN A 333 -9.31 34.02 -4.92
CA ASN A 333 -10.28 33.15 -5.58
C ASN A 333 -10.80 32.05 -4.63
N VAL A 334 -9.93 31.54 -3.75
CA VAL A 334 -10.33 30.58 -2.70
C VAL A 334 -11.29 31.23 -1.72
N GLU A 335 -11.01 32.44 -1.23
CA GLU A 335 -11.88 33.17 -0.29
C GLU A 335 -13.26 33.44 -0.89
N GLU A 336 -13.31 33.82 -2.17
CA GLU A 336 -14.57 34.01 -2.89
C GLU A 336 -15.37 32.72 -3.01
N LEU A 337 -14.75 31.62 -3.47
CA LEU A 337 -15.41 30.31 -3.56
C LEU A 337 -15.82 29.77 -2.19
N PHE A 338 -14.98 29.96 -1.16
CA PHE A 338 -15.26 29.54 0.20
C PHE A 338 -16.51 30.23 0.74
N GLY A 339 -16.64 31.55 0.52
CA GLY A 339 -17.83 32.30 0.90
C GLY A 339 -19.11 31.81 0.20
N GLN A 340 -19.01 31.33 -1.04
CA GLN A 340 -20.15 30.76 -1.78
C GLN A 340 -20.51 29.34 -1.33
N LEU A 341 -19.51 28.54 -0.94
CA LEU A 341 -19.66 27.13 -0.57
C LEU A 341 -19.98 26.91 0.91
N CYS A 342 -19.70 27.90 1.76
CA CYS A 342 -20.15 27.94 3.15
C CYS A 342 -21.67 28.11 3.19
N LEU A 343 -22.34 27.05 3.64
CA LEU A 343 -23.79 27.00 3.70
C LEU A 343 -24.30 27.60 5.00
N ASP A 344 -25.46 28.25 4.91
CA ASP A 344 -26.22 28.73 6.05
C ASP A 344 -26.75 27.53 6.88
N PRO A 345 -26.40 27.44 8.17
CA PRO A 345 -26.89 26.38 9.06
C PRO A 345 -28.42 26.31 9.14
N GLU A 346 -29.12 27.44 9.01
CA GLU A 346 -30.58 27.48 9.05
C GLU A 346 -31.19 26.81 7.81
N LYS A 347 -30.63 27.08 6.63
CA LYS A 347 -31.06 26.45 5.36
C LYS A 347 -30.80 24.95 5.36
N MET A 348 -29.65 24.52 5.89
CA MET A 348 -29.35 23.11 6.12
C MET A 348 -30.41 22.46 7.03
N HIS A 349 -30.74 23.12 8.15
CA HIS A 349 -31.72 22.62 9.11
C HIS A 349 -33.13 22.50 8.51
N GLN A 350 -33.53 23.45 7.65
CA GLN A 350 -34.82 23.38 6.93
C GLN A 350 -34.91 22.11 6.09
N LEU A 351 -33.91 21.80 5.26
CA LEU A 351 -33.91 20.57 4.47
C LEU A 351 -33.84 19.30 5.33
N MET A 352 -33.09 19.32 6.43
CA MET A 352 -33.04 18.19 7.36
C MET A 352 -34.39 17.94 8.05
N THR A 353 -35.16 19.00 8.33
CA THR A 353 -36.51 18.89 8.90
C THR A 353 -37.49 18.26 7.92
N LEU A 354 -37.27 18.41 6.61
CA LEU A 354 -38.01 17.72 5.55
C LEU A 354 -37.62 16.23 5.42
N GLY A 355 -36.65 15.74 6.19
CA GLY A 355 -36.22 14.34 6.21
C GLY A 355 -35.06 14.02 5.27
N PHE A 356 -34.38 15.02 4.72
CA PHE A 356 -33.12 14.81 3.99
C PHE A 356 -31.95 14.60 4.96
N SER A 357 -30.98 13.78 4.55
CA SER A 357 -29.75 13.61 5.34
C SER A 357 -28.88 14.87 5.27
N GLU A 358 -27.96 15.04 6.22
CA GLU A 358 -27.02 16.18 6.22
C GLU A 358 -26.20 16.23 4.92
N GLN A 359 -25.74 15.08 4.41
CA GLN A 359 -25.02 14.98 3.13
C GLN A 359 -25.90 15.42 1.95
N GLU A 360 -27.15 14.95 1.89
CA GLU A 360 -28.10 15.32 0.83
C GLU A 360 -28.38 16.83 0.83
N ALA A 361 -28.62 17.41 2.01
CA ALA A 361 -28.85 18.84 2.17
C ALA A 361 -27.62 19.65 1.73
N ARG A 362 -26.40 19.23 2.13
CA ARG A 362 -25.16 19.94 1.77
C ARG A 362 -24.92 19.93 0.26
N LEU A 363 -25.01 18.76 -0.36
CA LEU A 363 -24.80 18.61 -1.80
C LEU A 363 -25.89 19.33 -2.60
N GLY A 364 -27.15 19.20 -2.20
CA GLY A 364 -28.28 19.88 -2.85
C GLY A 364 -28.16 21.40 -2.80
N LEU A 365 -27.88 21.97 -1.62
CA LEU A 365 -27.70 23.41 -1.48
C LEU A 365 -26.49 23.93 -2.27
N ARG A 366 -25.38 23.19 -2.33
CA ARG A 366 -24.24 23.58 -3.17
C ARG A 366 -24.60 23.57 -4.65
N ALA A 367 -25.24 22.52 -5.12
CA ALA A 367 -25.70 22.43 -6.51
C ALA A 367 -26.63 23.59 -6.89
N CYS A 368 -27.48 24.03 -5.96
CA CYS A 368 -28.48 25.08 -6.14
C CYS A 368 -28.06 26.46 -5.62
N ARG A 369 -26.76 26.70 -5.35
CA ARG A 369 -26.21 27.98 -4.87
C ARG A 369 -26.92 28.56 -3.63
N GLY A 370 -27.37 27.68 -2.74
CA GLY A 370 -28.01 28.02 -1.47
C GLY A 370 -29.51 28.32 -1.56
N ASP A 371 -30.16 28.02 -2.68
CA ASP A 371 -31.62 28.05 -2.82
C ASP A 371 -32.23 26.77 -2.20
N VAL A 372 -33.13 26.93 -1.22
CA VAL A 372 -33.72 25.83 -0.46
C VAL A 372 -34.78 25.10 -1.28
N GLU A 373 -35.63 25.84 -2.01
CA GLU A 373 -36.74 25.26 -2.77
C GLU A 373 -36.21 24.45 -3.96
N GLU A 374 -35.22 25.01 -4.68
CA GLU A 374 -34.60 24.31 -5.80
C GLU A 374 -33.77 23.11 -5.31
N ALA A 375 -33.13 23.22 -4.15
CA ALA A 375 -32.42 22.08 -3.53
C ALA A 375 -33.38 20.96 -3.13
N GLU A 376 -34.52 21.28 -2.50
CA GLU A 376 -35.56 20.29 -2.16
C GLU A 376 -36.04 19.55 -3.42
N ARG A 377 -36.36 20.30 -4.49
CA ARG A 377 -36.80 19.74 -5.77
C ARG A 377 -35.74 18.81 -6.36
N LEU A 378 -34.48 19.25 -6.39
CA LEU A 378 -33.37 18.49 -6.95
C LEU A 378 -33.09 17.21 -6.15
N ILE A 379 -33.04 17.29 -4.82
CA ILE A 379 -32.80 16.11 -3.96
C ILE A 379 -33.94 15.10 -4.12
N SER A 380 -35.18 15.57 -4.15
CA SER A 380 -36.37 14.72 -4.35
C SER A 380 -36.33 13.99 -5.69
N GLN A 381 -36.03 14.72 -6.78
CA GLN A 381 -35.88 14.15 -8.13
C GLN A 381 -34.77 13.09 -8.18
N ARG A 382 -33.61 13.37 -7.59
CA ARG A 382 -32.49 12.40 -7.55
C ARG A 382 -32.85 11.15 -6.75
N LYS A 383 -33.60 11.29 -5.65
CA LYS A 383 -34.10 10.13 -4.89
C LYS A 383 -35.04 9.25 -5.73
N THR A 384 -35.95 9.86 -6.49
CA THR A 384 -36.85 9.11 -7.37
C THR A 384 -36.08 8.41 -8.48
N GLU A 385 -35.16 9.12 -9.17
CA GLU A 385 -34.33 8.54 -10.24
C GLU A 385 -33.47 7.37 -9.73
N LYS A 386 -32.86 7.52 -8.54
CA LYS A 386 -32.08 6.46 -7.90
C LYS A 386 -32.94 5.26 -7.52
N LYS A 387 -34.18 5.48 -7.07
CA LYS A 387 -35.11 4.40 -6.74
C LYS A 387 -35.52 3.63 -8.01
N GLU A 388 -35.86 4.34 -9.08
CA GLU A 388 -36.19 3.76 -10.38
C GLU A 388 -35.02 2.98 -10.97
N LEU A 389 -33.78 3.51 -10.88
CA LEU A 389 -32.58 2.82 -11.33
C LEU A 389 -32.38 1.50 -10.54
N LYS A 390 -32.51 1.55 -9.21
CA LYS A 390 -32.42 0.34 -8.36
C LYS A 390 -33.49 -0.69 -8.70
N GLU A 391 -34.72 -0.26 -8.97
CA GLU A 391 -35.81 -1.15 -9.37
C GLU A 391 -35.55 -1.77 -10.75
N ARG A 392 -35.05 -0.98 -11.71
CA ARG A 392 -34.67 -1.45 -13.05
C ARG A 392 -33.56 -2.49 -12.98
N GLU A 393 -32.53 -2.27 -12.15
CA GLU A 393 -31.43 -3.22 -11.96
C GLU A 393 -31.90 -4.51 -11.26
N ARG A 394 -32.78 -4.39 -10.25
CA ARG A 394 -33.41 -5.57 -9.62
C ARG A 394 -34.24 -6.39 -10.62
N GLU A 395 -34.97 -5.72 -11.50
CA GLU A 395 -35.78 -6.38 -12.53
C GLU A 395 -34.90 -7.09 -13.57
N LYS A 396 -33.86 -6.42 -14.08
CA LYS A 396 -32.86 -7.03 -14.99
C LYS A 396 -32.25 -8.27 -14.36
N ARG A 397 -31.88 -8.20 -13.08
CA ARG A 397 -31.33 -9.31 -12.33
C ARG A 397 -32.31 -10.47 -12.18
N ARG A 398 -33.58 -10.18 -11.88
CA ARG A 398 -34.63 -11.19 -11.77
C ARG A 398 -34.82 -11.95 -13.08
N ARG A 399 -34.87 -11.23 -14.21
CA ARG A 399 -34.98 -11.83 -15.55
C ARG A 399 -33.78 -12.72 -15.87
N ARG A 400 -32.56 -12.21 -15.65
CA ARG A 400 -31.35 -12.99 -15.89
C ARG A 400 -31.32 -14.31 -15.10
N LEU A 401 -31.80 -14.31 -13.86
CA LEU A 401 -31.87 -15.52 -13.06
C LEU A 401 -32.91 -16.52 -13.62
N GLN A 402 -34.04 -16.03 -14.12
CA GLN A 402 -35.04 -16.85 -14.81
C GLN A 402 -34.46 -17.47 -16.09
N ASP A 403 -33.70 -16.70 -16.86
CA ASP A 403 -33.02 -17.17 -18.07
C ASP A 403 -31.99 -18.27 -17.74
N ILE A 404 -31.20 -18.08 -16.67
CA ILE A 404 -30.26 -19.10 -16.18
C ILE A 404 -31.00 -20.37 -15.78
N ASN A 405 -32.09 -20.26 -15.02
CA ASN A 405 -32.87 -21.41 -14.59
C ASN A 405 -33.48 -22.16 -15.80
N THR A 406 -33.93 -21.44 -16.82
CA THR A 406 -34.42 -22.03 -18.07
C THR A 406 -33.34 -22.90 -18.74
N LEU A 407 -32.11 -22.40 -18.82
CA LEU A 407 -30.99 -23.20 -19.37
C LEU A 407 -30.61 -24.37 -18.46
N VAL A 408 -30.69 -24.22 -17.14
CA VAL A 408 -30.44 -25.33 -16.19
C VAL A 408 -31.47 -26.44 -16.36
N GLU A 409 -32.75 -26.10 -16.56
CA GLU A 409 -33.81 -27.06 -16.86
C GLU A 409 -33.57 -27.80 -18.19
N LEU A 410 -32.88 -27.16 -19.14
CA LEU A 410 -32.46 -27.77 -20.40
C LEU A 410 -31.19 -28.63 -20.29
N GLY A 411 -30.63 -28.78 -19.08
CA GLY A 411 -29.51 -29.69 -18.78
C GLY A 411 -28.14 -29.01 -18.72
N PHE A 412 -28.07 -27.67 -18.82
CA PHE A 412 -26.81 -26.95 -18.62
C PHE A 412 -26.45 -26.89 -17.14
N SER A 413 -25.16 -26.92 -16.80
CA SER A 413 -24.75 -26.56 -15.45
C SER A 413 -25.08 -25.08 -15.20
N LYS A 414 -25.40 -24.72 -13.95
CA LYS A 414 -25.72 -23.32 -13.59
C LYS A 414 -24.63 -22.33 -14.04
N ARG A 415 -23.37 -22.77 -14.02
CA ARG A 415 -22.22 -21.97 -14.47
C ARG A 415 -22.14 -21.83 -15.97
N ASP A 416 -22.35 -22.92 -16.71
CA ASP A 416 -22.32 -22.88 -18.17
C ASP A 416 -23.48 -22.06 -18.71
N ALA A 417 -24.68 -22.23 -18.12
CA ALA A 417 -25.85 -21.40 -18.40
C ALA A 417 -25.55 -19.91 -18.20
N ALA A 418 -24.98 -19.54 -17.05
CA ALA A 418 -24.66 -18.16 -16.75
C ALA A 418 -23.57 -17.56 -17.67
N ARG A 419 -22.54 -18.35 -18.01
CA ARG A 419 -21.48 -17.94 -18.95
C ARG A 419 -22.03 -17.80 -20.37
N ALA A 420 -22.84 -18.75 -20.83
CA ALA A 420 -23.47 -18.69 -22.14
C ALA A 420 -24.36 -17.44 -22.27
N LEU A 421 -25.20 -17.17 -21.27
CA LEU A 421 -26.03 -15.96 -21.25
C LEU A 421 -25.21 -14.67 -21.20
N HIS A 422 -24.09 -14.67 -20.47
CA HIS A 422 -23.19 -13.52 -20.45
C HIS A 422 -22.60 -13.25 -21.84
N GLN A 423 -22.11 -14.30 -22.52
CA GLN A 423 -21.55 -14.21 -23.87
C GLN A 423 -22.58 -13.77 -24.93
N THR A 424 -23.84 -14.16 -24.76
CA THR A 424 -24.93 -13.81 -25.68
C THR A 424 -25.70 -12.56 -25.27
N ARG A 425 -25.22 -11.82 -24.26
CA ARG A 425 -25.82 -10.57 -23.75
C ARG A 425 -27.29 -10.74 -23.32
N GLY A 426 -27.60 -11.87 -22.70
CA GLY A 426 -28.93 -12.20 -22.19
C GLY A 426 -29.89 -12.77 -23.24
N ASP A 427 -29.41 -13.16 -24.42
CA ASP A 427 -30.21 -13.85 -25.43
C ASP A 427 -30.18 -15.36 -25.16
N VAL A 428 -31.30 -15.89 -24.66
CA VAL A 428 -31.46 -17.31 -24.27
C VAL A 428 -31.33 -18.25 -25.48
N ASP A 429 -31.91 -17.87 -26.62
CA ASP A 429 -31.91 -18.69 -27.82
C ASP A 429 -30.49 -18.82 -28.38
N LYS A 430 -29.73 -17.73 -28.38
CA LYS A 430 -28.31 -17.78 -28.75
C LYS A 430 -27.48 -18.52 -27.71
N ALA A 431 -27.79 -18.37 -26.41
CA ALA A 431 -27.04 -19.03 -25.33
C ALA A 431 -27.07 -20.55 -25.47
N TYR A 432 -28.19 -21.10 -25.93
CA TYR A 432 -28.34 -22.53 -26.23
C TYR A 432 -27.33 -23.02 -27.29
N THR A 433 -26.95 -22.16 -28.24
CA THR A 433 -26.06 -22.52 -29.36
C THR A 433 -24.57 -22.35 -29.05
N VAL A 434 -24.21 -21.81 -27.88
CA VAL A 434 -22.81 -21.61 -27.48
C VAL A 434 -22.13 -22.99 -27.32
N PRO A 435 -21.02 -23.28 -28.03
CA PRO A 435 -20.37 -24.57 -27.97
C PRO A 435 -19.87 -24.89 -26.55
N HIS A 436 -20.26 -26.07 -26.05
CA HIS A 436 -19.86 -26.57 -24.74
C HIS A 436 -18.38 -26.98 -24.77
N THR A 437 -17.48 -26.13 -24.28
CA THR A 437 -16.09 -26.51 -24.10
C THR A 437 -15.97 -27.40 -22.84
N HIS A 438 -15.82 -28.72 -23.06
CA HIS A 438 -15.12 -29.69 -22.21
C HIS A 438 -15.86 -30.73 -21.32
N SER A 439 -17.06 -31.25 -21.65
CA SER A 439 -17.49 -32.50 -20.97
C SER A 439 -18.34 -33.47 -21.79
N LEU A 440 -19.23 -32.97 -22.66
CA LEU A 440 -20.11 -33.86 -23.43
C LEU A 440 -19.41 -34.49 -24.66
N SER A 441 -18.40 -33.85 -25.23
CA SER A 441 -17.79 -34.37 -26.47
C SER A 441 -16.76 -35.48 -26.27
N HIS A 442 -16.07 -35.55 -25.12
CA HIS A 442 -15.07 -36.59 -24.85
C HIS A 442 -15.70 -37.90 -24.35
N THR A 443 -16.74 -37.78 -23.53
CA THR A 443 -17.51 -38.93 -23.04
C THR A 443 -18.21 -39.64 -24.17
N HIS A 444 -18.83 -38.92 -25.11
CA HIS A 444 -19.49 -39.52 -26.27
C HIS A 444 -18.54 -40.17 -27.28
N THR A 445 -17.31 -39.67 -27.46
CA THR A 445 -16.35 -40.29 -28.39
C THR A 445 -15.71 -41.54 -27.82
N HIS A 446 -15.31 -41.53 -26.54
CA HIS A 446 -14.67 -42.69 -25.89
C HIS A 446 -15.67 -43.83 -25.66
N THR A 447 -16.91 -43.52 -25.29
CA THR A 447 -17.99 -44.52 -25.18
C THR A 447 -18.33 -45.14 -26.53
N HIS A 448 -18.39 -44.33 -27.60
CA HIS A 448 -18.64 -44.82 -28.96
C HIS A 448 -17.53 -45.76 -29.46
N GLN A 449 -16.27 -45.47 -29.15
CA GLN A 449 -15.15 -46.36 -29.51
C GLN A 449 -15.19 -47.69 -28.77
N LEU A 450 -15.58 -47.71 -27.48
CA LEU A 450 -15.77 -48.95 -26.73
C LEU A 450 -16.97 -49.77 -27.25
N LEU A 451 -18.05 -49.09 -27.67
CA LEU A 451 -19.20 -49.71 -28.32
C LEU A 451 -18.83 -50.35 -29.67
N GLU A 452 -18.00 -49.67 -30.48
CA GLU A 452 -17.46 -50.21 -31.74
C GLU A 452 -16.57 -51.43 -31.53
N LEU A 453 -15.85 -51.50 -30.41
CA LEU A 453 -15.08 -52.68 -29.99
C LEU A 453 -15.96 -53.82 -29.46
N GLY A 454 -17.29 -53.63 -29.40
CA GLY A 454 -18.27 -54.65 -29.04
C GLY A 454 -18.64 -54.70 -27.57
N PHE A 455 -18.20 -53.74 -26.75
CA PHE A 455 -18.57 -53.66 -25.34
C PHE A 455 -19.98 -53.10 -25.16
N GLN A 456 -20.70 -53.60 -24.16
CA GLN A 456 -22.03 -53.09 -23.84
C GLN A 456 -21.95 -51.68 -23.28
N LYS A 457 -22.90 -50.84 -23.67
CA LYS A 457 -22.98 -49.42 -23.28
C LYS A 457 -22.82 -49.20 -21.77
N ASP A 458 -23.56 -49.98 -20.99
CA ASP A 458 -23.58 -49.84 -19.52
C ASP A 458 -22.23 -50.21 -18.88
N MET A 459 -21.48 -51.14 -19.49
CA MET A 459 -20.15 -51.55 -19.03
C MET A 459 -19.07 -50.55 -19.48
N ALA A 460 -19.18 -50.01 -20.69
CA ALA A 460 -18.30 -48.96 -21.21
C ALA A 460 -18.41 -47.67 -20.39
N ASP A 461 -19.65 -47.25 -20.08
CA ASP A 461 -19.93 -46.10 -19.22
C ASP A 461 -19.38 -46.31 -17.81
N SER A 462 -19.55 -47.51 -17.25
CA SER A 462 -19.06 -47.85 -15.90
C SER A 462 -17.53 -47.91 -15.83
N ALA A 463 -16.87 -48.50 -16.83
CA ALA A 463 -15.41 -48.62 -16.89
C ALA A 463 -14.74 -47.25 -17.08
N LEU A 464 -15.28 -46.39 -17.95
CA LEU A 464 -14.78 -45.04 -18.16
C LEU A 464 -14.94 -44.17 -16.89
N ARG A 465 -16.05 -44.34 -16.16
CA ARG A 465 -16.23 -43.66 -14.85
C ARG A 465 -15.22 -44.11 -13.81
N LEU A 466 -14.93 -45.41 -13.72
CA LEU A 466 -13.97 -45.95 -12.76
C LEU A 466 -12.53 -45.55 -13.06
N MET A 467 -12.17 -45.42 -14.35
CA MET A 467 -10.81 -45.10 -14.80
C MET A 467 -10.59 -43.61 -15.10
N GLY A 468 -11.51 -42.73 -14.70
CA GLY A 468 -11.34 -41.28 -14.85
C GLY A 468 -11.31 -40.81 -16.32
N GLU A 469 -12.13 -41.42 -17.18
CA GLU A 469 -12.27 -41.13 -18.62
C GLU A 469 -11.05 -41.46 -19.50
N ASP A 470 -10.06 -42.20 -18.98
CA ASP A 470 -8.94 -42.74 -19.77
C ASP A 470 -9.40 -43.98 -20.58
N LEU A 471 -9.51 -43.80 -21.91
CA LEU A 471 -9.93 -44.84 -22.85
C LEU A 471 -9.02 -46.07 -22.83
N ALA A 472 -7.69 -45.89 -22.71
CA ALA A 472 -6.76 -47.01 -22.80
C ALA A 472 -6.90 -47.92 -21.57
N GLN A 473 -7.02 -47.34 -20.38
CA GLN A 473 -7.21 -48.08 -19.14
C GLN A 473 -8.60 -48.71 -19.05
N ALA A 474 -9.65 -48.00 -19.50
CA ALA A 474 -11.00 -48.54 -19.56
C ALA A 474 -11.12 -49.71 -20.54
N THR A 475 -10.47 -49.62 -21.71
CA THR A 475 -10.42 -50.72 -22.69
C THR A 475 -9.67 -51.92 -22.12
N GLN A 476 -8.52 -51.69 -21.48
CA GLN A 476 -7.71 -52.76 -20.88
C GLN A 476 -8.47 -53.48 -19.76
N MET A 477 -9.14 -52.73 -18.87
CA MET A 477 -9.98 -53.30 -17.83
C MET A 477 -11.09 -54.18 -18.42
N LEU A 478 -11.78 -53.69 -19.45
CA LEU A 478 -12.87 -54.44 -20.08
C LEU A 478 -12.34 -55.68 -20.82
N LEU A 479 -11.17 -55.62 -21.46
CA LEU A 479 -10.55 -56.79 -22.08
C LEU A 479 -10.15 -57.86 -21.06
N ASP A 480 -9.52 -57.44 -19.96
CA ASP A 480 -9.03 -58.35 -18.92
C ASP A 480 -10.18 -59.05 -18.17
N ASN A 481 -11.36 -58.41 -18.11
CA ASN A 481 -12.55 -58.91 -17.42
C ASN A 481 -13.68 -59.36 -18.37
N GLN A 482 -13.33 -59.76 -19.60
CA GLN A 482 -14.27 -60.32 -20.61
C GLN A 482 -15.50 -59.44 -20.89
N GLY A 483 -15.31 -58.13 -20.89
CA GLY A 483 -16.33 -57.13 -21.21
C GLY A 483 -17.27 -56.77 -20.06
N VAL A 484 -16.99 -57.22 -18.84
CA VAL A 484 -17.79 -56.95 -17.63
C VAL A 484 -16.94 -56.24 -16.59
N VAL A 485 -17.48 -55.21 -15.95
CA VAL A 485 -16.80 -54.54 -14.84
C VAL A 485 -16.92 -55.40 -13.57
N PRO A 486 -15.82 -55.76 -12.89
CA PRO A 486 -15.86 -56.58 -11.68
C PRO A 486 -16.79 -56.02 -10.60
N PRO A 487 -17.70 -56.83 -10.00
CA PRO A 487 -18.64 -56.37 -8.97
C PRO A 487 -17.97 -55.82 -7.71
N GLU A 488 -16.75 -56.25 -7.44
CA GLU A 488 -15.92 -55.81 -6.31
C GLU A 488 -15.50 -54.33 -6.43
N LEU A 489 -15.42 -53.80 -7.66
CA LEU A 489 -15.12 -52.38 -7.94
C LEU A 489 -16.37 -51.51 -7.99
N LEU A 490 -17.56 -52.12 -8.08
CA LEU A 490 -18.86 -51.46 -8.10
C LEU A 490 -19.48 -51.32 -6.68
N SER A 491 -18.82 -51.87 -5.66
CA SER A 491 -19.29 -51.90 -4.28
C SER A 491 -18.49 -50.94 -3.37
N PRO A 492 -19.12 -50.04 -2.60
CA PRO A 492 -18.41 -49.26 -1.58
C PRO A 492 -18.10 -50.17 -0.39
N SER A 493 -16.85 -50.61 -0.23
CA SER A 493 -16.40 -51.26 1.00
C SER A 493 -16.29 -50.21 2.13
N PRO A 494 -16.68 -50.53 3.38
CA PRO A 494 -16.57 -49.58 4.48
C PRO A 494 -15.09 -49.35 4.85
N PRO A 495 -14.67 -48.12 5.17
CA PRO A 495 -13.33 -47.89 5.68
C PRO A 495 -13.20 -48.52 7.08
N SER A 496 -12.21 -49.38 7.24
CA SER A 496 -11.74 -49.81 8.56
C SER A 496 -11.37 -48.60 9.41
N SER A 497 -11.87 -48.64 10.64
CA SER A 497 -11.84 -47.63 11.70
C SER A 497 -10.46 -46.99 11.95
N SER A 498 -10.41 -45.66 11.92
CA SER A 498 -9.74 -44.84 12.94
C SER A 498 -10.19 -43.37 12.86
N SER A 499 -11.07 -43.02 13.80
CA SER A 499 -11.11 -41.74 14.54
C SER A 499 -11.55 -40.44 13.85
N GLU A 500 -12.79 -40.07 14.21
CA GLU A 500 -13.32 -38.75 14.61
C GLU A 500 -13.66 -37.64 13.58
N GLU A 501 -14.97 -37.32 13.62
CA GLU A 501 -15.68 -36.03 13.41
C GLU A 501 -16.17 -35.64 11.99
N PRO A 502 -17.38 -35.03 11.88
CA PRO A 502 -18.24 -35.17 10.71
C PRO A 502 -17.98 -34.08 9.67
N SER A 503 -17.73 -34.51 8.43
CA SER A 503 -17.80 -33.63 7.25
C SER A 503 -19.11 -33.89 6.51
N THR A 504 -19.98 -32.88 6.50
CA THR A 504 -21.19 -32.88 5.68
C THR A 504 -20.79 -32.57 4.23
N SER A 505 -20.83 -33.57 3.36
CA SER A 505 -20.68 -33.39 1.92
C SER A 505 -22.02 -33.02 1.29
N SER A 506 -22.04 -31.92 0.56
CA SER A 506 -23.01 -31.66 -0.52
C SER A 506 -22.33 -30.79 -1.58
N ASP A 507 -22.24 -31.35 -2.78
CA ASP A 507 -21.94 -30.74 -4.07
C ASP A 507 -20.52 -30.21 -4.38
N SER A 508 -19.73 -31.14 -4.93
CA SER A 508 -18.54 -30.87 -5.71
C SER A 508 -18.91 -30.31 -7.08
N THR A 509 -18.89 -28.98 -7.19
CA THR A 509 -18.35 -28.20 -8.33
C THR A 509 -18.67 -26.70 -8.14
N ALA A 510 -18.57 -26.19 -6.91
CA ALA A 510 -18.46 -24.74 -6.66
C ALA A 510 -16.98 -24.35 -6.48
N SER A 511 -16.29 -24.01 -7.57
CA SER A 511 -14.92 -23.47 -7.59
C SER A 511 -14.69 -22.35 -6.55
N ALA A 512 -13.86 -22.68 -5.57
CA ALA A 512 -12.70 -21.90 -5.11
C ALA A 512 -12.93 -20.45 -4.68
N TRP A 513 -13.68 -20.24 -3.59
CA TRP A 513 -13.50 -19.04 -2.78
C TRP A 513 -13.18 -19.46 -1.35
N SER A 514 -12.01 -19.07 -0.85
CA SER A 514 -11.69 -19.28 0.56
C SER A 514 -12.47 -18.26 1.39
N ARG A 515 -12.83 -18.57 2.65
CA ARG A 515 -13.44 -17.58 3.56
C ARG A 515 -12.63 -16.27 3.63
N LEU A 516 -11.32 -16.37 3.47
CA LEU A 516 -10.41 -15.23 3.43
C LEU A 516 -10.68 -14.30 2.23
N ASP A 517 -11.06 -14.84 1.07
CA ASP A 517 -11.38 -14.06 -0.12
C ASP A 517 -12.72 -13.31 0.05
N GLU A 518 -13.70 -13.93 0.71
CA GLU A 518 -14.96 -13.27 1.09
C GLU A 518 -14.72 -12.12 2.07
N ASP A 519 -13.90 -12.33 3.08
CA ASP A 519 -13.54 -11.28 4.06
C ASP A 519 -12.84 -10.10 3.39
N LEU A 520 -11.90 -10.36 2.47
CA LEU A 520 -11.20 -9.32 1.71
C LEU A 520 -12.15 -8.52 0.81
N VAL A 521 -13.12 -9.20 0.18
CA VAL A 521 -14.12 -8.53 -0.66
C VAL A 521 -15.05 -7.68 0.21
N ASN A 522 -15.53 -8.19 1.33
CA ASN A 522 -16.38 -7.43 2.24
C ASN A 522 -15.66 -6.18 2.77
N GLU A 523 -14.37 -6.30 3.14
CA GLU A 523 -13.56 -5.16 3.57
C GLU A 523 -13.54 -4.03 2.51
N VAL A 524 -13.24 -4.36 1.25
CA VAL A 524 -13.15 -3.33 0.19
C VAL A 524 -14.51 -2.75 -0.20
N LEU A 525 -15.60 -3.51 -0.05
CA LEU A 525 -16.96 -3.02 -0.30
C LEU A 525 -17.42 -1.99 0.74
N GLU A 526 -16.91 -2.04 1.97
CA GLU A 526 -17.18 -1.03 3.00
C GLU A 526 -16.58 0.34 2.65
N ASP A 527 -15.49 0.36 1.89
CA ASP A 527 -14.82 1.59 1.47
C ASP A 527 -15.51 2.27 0.27
N ILE A 528 -16.39 1.57 -0.44
CA ILE A 528 -17.12 2.13 -1.59
C ILE A 528 -18.27 3.03 -1.10
N PRO A 529 -18.31 4.31 -1.51
CA PRO A 529 -19.37 5.22 -1.09
C PRO A 529 -20.76 4.80 -1.56
N ARG A 530 -21.77 5.03 -0.72
CA ARG A 530 -23.19 4.80 -1.07
C ARG A 530 -23.79 5.92 -1.94
N HIS A 531 -23.11 7.07 -1.98
CA HIS A 531 -23.51 8.26 -2.73
C HIS A 531 -22.43 8.55 -3.77
N GLU A 532 -22.82 8.72 -5.04
CA GLU A 532 -21.89 8.88 -6.17
C GLU A 532 -21.08 10.18 -6.06
N GLU A 533 -21.69 11.24 -5.53
CA GLU A 533 -21.06 12.55 -5.30
C GLU A 533 -20.45 12.69 -3.89
N ASP A 534 -20.20 11.58 -3.17
CA ASP A 534 -19.65 11.62 -1.80
C ASP A 534 -18.29 12.35 -1.71
N TYR A 535 -17.52 12.34 -2.80
CA TYR A 535 -16.25 13.06 -2.89
C TYR A 535 -16.39 14.59 -2.98
N LEU A 536 -17.60 15.09 -3.28
CA LEU A 536 -17.93 16.52 -3.26
C LEU A 536 -18.47 16.96 -1.88
N ASP A 537 -18.79 16.03 -1.00
CA ASP A 537 -19.34 16.30 0.34
C ASP A 537 -18.21 16.60 1.35
N LEU A 538 -17.58 17.76 1.18
CA LEU A 538 -16.59 18.27 2.13
C LEU A 538 -17.24 19.23 3.15
N LYS A 539 -16.82 19.18 4.42
CA LYS A 539 -17.24 20.18 5.43
C LYS A 539 -16.52 21.53 5.30
N LEU A 540 -15.38 21.54 4.60
CA LEU A 540 -14.48 22.69 4.40
C LEU A 540 -13.68 23.13 5.63
N ASP A 541 -13.73 22.38 6.73
CA ASP A 541 -12.99 22.70 7.97
C ASP A 541 -11.46 22.71 7.74
N GLU A 542 -10.94 21.69 7.04
CA GLU A 542 -9.49 21.56 6.76
C GLU A 542 -9.02 22.59 5.73
N GLU A 543 -9.85 22.86 4.72
CA GLU A 543 -9.62 23.91 3.73
C GLU A 543 -9.57 25.29 4.39
N GLN A 544 -10.48 25.56 5.34
CA GLN A 544 -10.50 26.80 6.10
C GLN A 544 -9.22 26.96 6.93
N GLU A 545 -8.80 25.90 7.63
CA GLU A 545 -7.57 25.92 8.42
C GLU A 545 -6.35 26.23 7.55
N LEU A 546 -6.20 25.52 6.43
CA LEU A 546 -5.09 25.73 5.50
C LEU A 546 -5.13 27.13 4.86
N MET A 547 -6.31 27.61 4.48
CA MET A 547 -6.51 28.96 3.94
C MET A 547 -6.00 30.03 4.93
N LEU A 548 -6.38 29.93 6.21
CA LEU A 548 -5.93 30.84 7.27
C LEU A 548 -4.43 30.72 7.52
N GLN A 549 -3.86 29.51 7.50
CA GLN A 549 -2.42 29.28 7.65
C GLN A 549 -1.62 29.97 6.53
N ILE A 550 -2.05 29.83 5.27
CA ILE A 550 -1.40 30.47 4.11
C ILE A 550 -1.51 31.99 4.23
N ARG A 551 -2.69 32.51 4.59
CA ARG A 551 -2.92 33.96 4.77
C ARG A 551 -1.98 34.56 5.82
N SER A 552 -1.94 33.99 7.01
CA SER A 552 -1.04 34.43 8.09
C SER A 552 0.43 34.38 7.64
N SER A 553 0.82 33.35 6.88
CA SER A 553 2.19 33.19 6.39
C SER A 553 2.57 34.26 5.36
N LEU A 554 1.65 34.59 4.44
CA LEU A 554 1.83 35.66 3.45
C LEU A 554 1.89 37.05 4.10
N GLU A 555 1.09 37.29 5.14
CA GLU A 555 1.06 38.54 5.91
C GLU A 555 2.38 38.76 6.67
N LYS A 556 2.90 37.71 7.33
CA LYS A 556 4.20 37.75 8.04
C LYS A 556 5.37 38.06 7.12
N GLN A 557 5.37 37.52 5.90
CA GLN A 557 6.39 37.85 4.90
C GLN A 557 6.31 39.32 4.43
N SER A 558 5.14 39.97 4.48
CA SER A 558 5.05 41.43 4.19
C SER A 558 5.73 42.26 5.26
N SER A 559 5.51 41.91 6.53
CA SER A 559 6.07 42.66 7.66
C SER A 559 7.58 42.50 7.83
N SER A 560 8.18 41.45 7.27
CA SER A 560 9.64 41.23 7.30
C SER A 560 10.38 41.85 6.11
N SER A 561 9.65 42.35 5.10
CA SER A 561 10.20 42.87 3.84
C SER A 561 10.10 44.40 3.72
N GLY A 562 9.54 45.07 4.74
CA GLY A 562 9.52 46.52 4.90
C GLY A 562 10.30 46.90 6.13
#